data_AF-A0A9P0LAN8-F1
#
_entry.id   AF-A0A9P0LAN8-F1
#
_cell.length_a   1.000
_cell.length_b   1.000
_cell.length_c   1.000
_cell.angle_alpha   90.00
_cell.angle_beta   90.00
_cell.angle_gamma   90.00
#
_symmetry.space_group_name_H-M   'P 1'
#
loop_
_entity.id
_entity.type
_entity.pdbx_description
1 polymer ?
#
loop_
_entity_poly.entity_id
_entity_poly.type
_entity_poly.pdbx_seq_one_letter_code
_entity_poly.pdbx_strand_id
1 'polypeptide(L)'
;MPDTISNFLGCQNDGTRSDVKNRLVKSSMFAYGEDSDDNPNKCLLVSYVPKRNKNVLLLSTLHDDSKTNDDTGDAFKPEVITDYNFTKGGVDVVDKMKSEYSTSRFSNRWPYTVFCGFLNISTINSQIIYRENTNNIITRRQFISELRFSSALEDSRMKHRKKKPSVQKF
;
A
#
# COMPACT_ATOMS: atom_id res chain seq x y z
N MET A 1 12.84 -32.44 -21.32
CA MET A 1 11.47 -31.88 -21.37
C MET A 1 11.47 -30.63 -20.52
N PRO A 2 10.90 -29.49 -20.95
CA PRO A 2 10.84 -28.29 -20.11
C PRO A 2 9.82 -28.49 -18.98
N ASP A 3 10.24 -28.18 -17.76
CA ASP A 3 9.49 -28.42 -16.52
C ASP A 3 8.17 -27.63 -16.49
N THR A 4 7.11 -28.21 -15.95
CA THR A 4 5.76 -27.62 -15.87
C THR A 4 5.75 -26.20 -15.25
N ILE A 5 6.70 -25.91 -14.35
CA ILE A 5 6.90 -24.62 -13.70
C ILE A 5 7.51 -23.57 -14.65
N SER A 6 8.41 -23.99 -15.55
CA SER A 6 9.07 -23.12 -16.54
C SER A 6 8.06 -22.54 -17.53
N ASN A 7 7.09 -23.36 -17.95
CA ASN A 7 5.96 -22.96 -18.80
C ASN A 7 4.98 -22.04 -18.07
N PHE A 8 4.88 -22.17 -16.75
CA PHE A 8 3.93 -21.41 -15.93
C PHE A 8 4.40 -19.99 -15.63
N LEU A 9 5.67 -19.84 -15.24
CA LEU A 9 6.30 -18.56 -14.95
C LEU A 9 6.73 -17.81 -16.21
N GLY A 10 6.72 -18.49 -17.35
CA GLY A 10 7.22 -17.95 -18.61
C GLY A 10 8.75 -17.81 -18.64
N CYS A 11 9.46 -18.66 -17.89
CA CYS A 11 10.92 -18.69 -17.82
C CYS A 11 11.39 -20.02 -18.38
N GLN A 12 11.92 -20.04 -19.61
CA GLN A 12 12.80 -21.13 -20.04
C GLN A 12 14.23 -20.86 -19.52
N ASN A 13 15.01 -21.92 -19.34
CA ASN A 13 16.32 -21.95 -18.65
C ASN A 13 17.45 -21.13 -19.32
N ASP A 14 17.13 -20.18 -20.20
CA ASP A 14 18.07 -19.38 -20.99
C ASP A 14 17.92 -17.85 -20.78
N GLY A 15 17.12 -17.43 -19.79
CA GLY A 15 16.91 -16.00 -19.51
C GLY A 15 16.04 -15.29 -20.57
N THR A 16 15.41 -16.03 -21.48
CA THR A 16 14.41 -15.47 -22.38
C THR A 16 13.00 -15.75 -21.89
N ARG A 17 12.25 -14.66 -21.67
CA ARG A 17 10.84 -14.66 -21.27
C ARG A 17 10.00 -15.31 -22.37
N SER A 18 9.37 -16.45 -22.12
CA SER A 18 8.51 -17.10 -23.11
C SER A 18 7.24 -16.28 -23.38
N ASP A 19 6.71 -16.46 -24.59
CA ASP A 19 5.86 -15.50 -25.30
C ASP A 19 4.48 -15.26 -24.66
N VAL A 20 4.40 -14.24 -23.77
CA VAL A 20 3.14 -13.53 -23.50
C VAL A 20 2.48 -13.05 -24.82
N LYS A 21 3.27 -12.95 -25.91
CA LYS A 21 2.82 -12.59 -27.25
C LYS A 21 1.79 -13.54 -27.86
N ASN A 22 1.84 -14.82 -27.51
CA ASN A 22 0.95 -15.84 -28.07
C ASN A 22 -0.22 -16.20 -27.15
N ARG A 23 -0.30 -15.60 -25.96
CA ARG A 23 -1.41 -15.83 -25.02
C ARG A 23 -2.61 -14.96 -25.36
N LEU A 24 -3.79 -15.57 -25.29
CA LEU A 24 -5.08 -14.87 -25.44
C LEU A 24 -5.24 -13.82 -24.33
N VAL A 25 -5.80 -12.66 -24.71
CA VAL A 25 -6.16 -11.61 -23.76
C VAL A 25 -7.30 -12.11 -22.87
N LYS A 26 -7.28 -11.74 -21.59
CA LYS A 26 -8.18 -12.26 -20.54
C LYS A 26 -8.06 -13.77 -20.31
N SER A 27 -6.88 -14.35 -20.52
CA SER A 27 -6.58 -15.74 -20.14
C SER A 27 -5.85 -15.82 -18.81
N SER A 28 -6.14 -16.88 -18.04
CA SER A 28 -5.53 -17.18 -16.74
C SER A 28 -4.93 -18.57 -16.75
N MET A 29 -3.78 -18.73 -16.10
CA MET A 29 -3.18 -20.03 -15.79
C MET A 29 -3.01 -20.12 -14.27
N PHE A 30 -3.23 -21.31 -13.71
CA PHE A 30 -3.12 -21.58 -12.26
C PHE A 30 -2.12 -22.71 -12.02
N ALA A 31 -1.23 -22.51 -11.05
CA ALA A 31 -0.29 -23.52 -10.56
C ALA A 31 -0.52 -23.66 -9.07
N TYR A 32 -0.64 -24.90 -8.62
CA TYR A 32 -0.86 -25.26 -7.24
C TYR A 32 0.42 -25.87 -6.70
N GLY A 33 0.84 -25.43 -5.51
CA GLY A 33 1.91 -26.09 -4.78
C GLY A 33 1.53 -27.53 -4.46
N GLU A 34 2.51 -28.43 -4.43
CA GLU A 34 2.28 -29.83 -4.10
C GLU A 34 1.77 -29.98 -2.67
N ASP A 35 0.70 -30.75 -2.50
CA ASP A 35 0.22 -31.19 -1.19
C ASP A 35 1.13 -32.32 -0.71
N SER A 36 2.15 -31.99 0.08
CA SER A 36 2.98 -32.98 0.77
C SER A 36 2.81 -32.83 2.28
N ASP A 37 2.80 -33.96 3.00
CA ASP A 37 2.69 -33.97 4.48
C ASP A 37 3.80 -33.13 5.17
N ASP A 38 4.90 -32.86 4.45
CA ASP A 38 6.05 -32.05 4.88
C ASP A 38 5.93 -30.55 4.54
N ASN A 39 4.99 -30.13 3.67
CA ASN A 39 4.76 -28.73 3.33
C ASN A 39 3.29 -28.34 3.61
N PRO A 40 2.97 -27.84 4.82
CA PRO A 40 1.61 -27.44 5.17
C PRO A 40 1.13 -26.19 4.42
N ASN A 41 2.01 -25.50 3.70
CA ASN A 41 1.70 -24.24 3.04
C ASN A 41 1.27 -24.47 1.59
N LYS A 42 -0.02 -24.80 1.43
CA LYS A 42 -0.68 -24.74 0.14
C LYS A 42 -0.57 -23.34 -0.43
N CYS A 43 -0.18 -23.25 -1.69
CA CYS A 43 0.07 -21.98 -2.35
C CYS A 43 -0.42 -22.03 -3.79
N LEU A 44 -1.14 -20.99 -4.20
CA LEU A 44 -1.66 -20.79 -5.54
C LEU A 44 -0.86 -19.69 -6.23
N LEU A 45 -0.27 -20.00 -7.37
CA LEU A 45 0.33 -19.04 -8.28
C LEU A 45 -0.59 -18.85 -9.49
N VAL A 46 -0.84 -17.59 -9.85
CA VAL A 46 -1.73 -17.19 -10.94
C VAL A 46 -0.96 -16.36 -11.95
N SER A 47 -1.12 -16.69 -13.23
CA SER A 47 -0.65 -15.89 -14.36
C SER A 47 -1.81 -15.42 -15.23
N TYR A 48 -2.15 -14.13 -15.11
CA TYR A 48 -3.25 -13.51 -15.83
C TYR A 48 -2.77 -12.51 -16.90
N VAL A 49 -3.34 -12.58 -18.09
CA VAL A 49 -3.00 -11.69 -19.22
C VAL A 49 -4.12 -10.66 -19.42
N PRO A 50 -4.13 -9.51 -18.73
CA PRO A 50 -5.19 -8.51 -18.87
C PRO A 50 -5.17 -7.81 -20.23
N LYS A 51 -4.00 -7.67 -20.85
CA LYS A 51 -3.79 -6.97 -22.13
C LYS A 51 -2.71 -7.69 -22.92
N ARG A 52 -2.71 -7.52 -24.25
CA ARG A 52 -1.70 -8.10 -25.13
C ARG A 52 -0.29 -7.76 -24.63
N ASN A 53 0.58 -8.77 -24.54
CA ASN A 53 1.96 -8.65 -24.06
C ASN A 53 2.13 -8.16 -22.60
N LYS A 54 1.06 -8.18 -21.78
CA LYS A 54 1.12 -7.84 -20.35
C LYS A 54 0.66 -9.04 -19.54
N ASN A 55 1.51 -9.51 -18.64
CA ASN A 55 1.22 -10.61 -17.71
C ASN A 55 1.25 -10.07 -16.28
N VAL A 56 0.28 -10.48 -15.48
CA VAL A 56 0.20 -10.26 -14.03
C VAL A 56 0.43 -11.60 -13.37
N LEU A 57 1.54 -11.69 -12.63
CA LEU A 57 1.87 -12.84 -11.80
C LEU A 57 1.51 -12.52 -10.37
N LEU A 58 0.80 -13.43 -9.71
CA LEU A 58 0.38 -13.25 -8.34
C LEU A 58 0.44 -14.58 -7.58
N LEU A 59 1.03 -14.55 -6.38
CA LEU A 59 1.15 -15.68 -5.48
C LEU A 59 0.23 -15.46 -4.29
N SER A 60 -0.50 -16.48 -3.88
CA SER A 60 -1.43 -16.43 -2.76
C SER A 60 -1.43 -17.74 -1.98
N THR A 61 -1.33 -17.64 -0.66
CA THR A 61 -1.51 -18.75 0.28
C THR A 61 -2.92 -18.80 0.88
N LEU A 62 -3.77 -17.82 0.54
CA LEU A 62 -5.15 -17.72 1.03
C LEU A 62 -6.15 -18.47 0.16
N HIS A 63 -5.79 -18.69 -1.11
CA HIS A 63 -6.71 -19.14 -2.15
C HIS A 63 -6.31 -20.53 -2.60
N ASP A 64 -7.31 -21.39 -2.69
CA ASP A 64 -7.14 -22.81 -3.00
C ASP A 64 -7.75 -23.21 -4.35
N ASP A 65 -8.54 -22.34 -4.95
CA ASP A 65 -9.33 -22.62 -6.15
C ASP A 65 -9.01 -21.64 -7.30
N SER A 66 -9.29 -22.05 -8.54
CA SER A 66 -9.15 -21.22 -9.76
C SER A 66 -10.39 -20.36 -10.05
N LYS A 67 -11.07 -19.91 -9.01
CA LYS A 67 -12.32 -19.16 -9.16
C LYS A 67 -12.10 -17.84 -9.91
N THR A 68 -13.06 -17.54 -10.76
CA THR A 68 -13.10 -16.32 -11.57
C THR A 68 -14.36 -15.56 -11.18
N ASN A 69 -14.25 -14.24 -11.03
CA ASN A 69 -15.38 -13.43 -10.56
C ASN A 69 -16.29 -13.05 -11.74
N ASP A 70 -17.45 -13.69 -11.83
CA ASP A 70 -18.50 -13.32 -12.81
C ASP A 70 -19.20 -11.99 -12.45
N ASP A 71 -19.21 -11.61 -11.17
CA ASP A 71 -20.02 -10.49 -10.66
C ASP A 71 -19.42 -9.09 -10.90
N THR A 72 -18.12 -8.98 -11.20
CA THR A 72 -17.41 -7.67 -11.21
C THR A 72 -17.31 -7.02 -12.61
N GLY A 73 -18.02 -7.53 -13.62
CA GLY A 73 -18.00 -6.99 -14.99
C GLY A 73 -16.76 -7.37 -15.83
N ASP A 74 -15.81 -8.09 -15.24
CA ASP A 74 -14.66 -8.69 -15.89
C ASP A 74 -14.66 -10.20 -15.59
N ALA A 75 -15.62 -10.93 -16.18
CA ALA A 75 -15.92 -12.35 -15.98
C ALA A 75 -14.73 -13.32 -16.20
N PHE A 76 -13.57 -12.83 -16.61
CA PHE A 76 -12.36 -13.61 -16.84
C PHE A 76 -11.21 -13.28 -15.87
N LYS A 77 -11.44 -12.36 -14.92
CA LYS A 77 -10.45 -11.95 -13.94
C LYS A 77 -10.48 -12.90 -12.73
N PRO A 78 -9.35 -13.54 -12.39
CA PRO A 78 -9.26 -14.40 -11.20
C PRO A 78 -9.64 -13.66 -9.92
N GLU A 79 -10.36 -14.34 -9.03
CA GLU A 79 -10.77 -13.84 -7.71
C GLU A 79 -9.57 -13.32 -6.91
N VAL A 80 -8.48 -14.10 -6.91
CA VAL A 80 -7.21 -13.77 -6.26
C VAL A 80 -6.67 -12.38 -6.64
N ILE A 81 -6.85 -11.99 -7.91
CA ILE A 81 -6.40 -10.67 -8.40
C ILE A 81 -7.36 -9.58 -7.93
N THR A 82 -8.65 -9.86 -7.83
CA THR A 82 -9.64 -8.93 -7.29
C THR A 82 -9.37 -8.67 -5.81
N ASP A 83 -9.15 -9.71 -5.02
CA ASP A 83 -8.87 -9.62 -3.58
C ASP A 83 -7.56 -8.88 -3.30
N TYR A 84 -6.53 -9.15 -4.10
CA TYR A 84 -5.30 -8.36 -4.03
C TYR A 84 -5.54 -6.88 -4.34
N ASN A 85 -6.34 -6.56 -5.37
CA ASN A 85 -6.63 -5.17 -5.69
C ASN A 85 -7.47 -4.48 -4.60
N PHE A 86 -8.35 -5.20 -3.93
CA PHE A 86 -9.13 -4.70 -2.80
C PHE A 86 -8.24 -4.36 -1.60
N THR A 87 -7.28 -5.23 -1.29
CA THR A 87 -6.43 -5.10 -0.09
C THR A 87 -5.20 -4.22 -0.27
N LYS A 88 -4.60 -4.16 -1.48
CA LYS A 88 -3.34 -3.43 -1.73
C LYS A 88 -3.45 -1.91 -1.57
N GLY A 89 -4.66 -1.35 -1.59
CA GLY A 89 -4.87 0.11 -1.59
C GLY A 89 -4.46 0.82 -0.29
N GLY A 90 -4.28 0.09 0.82
CA GLY A 90 -3.97 0.70 2.12
C GLY A 90 -2.69 1.53 2.13
N VAL A 91 -1.61 1.03 1.51
CA VAL A 91 -0.31 1.73 1.47
C VAL A 91 -0.40 2.98 0.59
N ASP A 92 -1.00 2.86 -0.60
CA ASP A 92 -1.17 3.99 -1.53
C ASP A 92 -1.99 5.12 -0.91
N VAL A 93 -3.00 4.78 -0.10
CA VAL A 93 -3.82 5.76 0.63
C VAL A 93 -2.98 6.52 1.66
N VAL A 94 -2.15 5.81 2.43
CA VAL A 94 -1.26 6.43 3.43
C VAL A 94 -0.22 7.32 2.75
N ASP A 95 0.38 6.87 1.65
CA ASP A 95 1.35 7.66 0.88
C ASP A 95 0.73 8.91 0.28
N LYS A 96 -0.50 8.80 -0.25
CA LYS A 96 -1.26 9.96 -0.73
C LYS A 96 -1.53 10.95 0.40
N MET A 97 -2.00 10.49 1.57
CA MET A 97 -2.24 11.37 2.73
C MET A 97 -0.97 12.07 3.21
N LYS A 98 0.17 11.35 3.21
CA LYS A 98 1.47 11.91 3.54
C LYS A 98 1.90 12.98 2.54
N SER A 99 1.64 12.79 1.25
CA SER A 99 1.98 13.76 0.21
C SER A 99 1.17 15.07 0.32
N GLU A 100 -0.11 14.97 0.69
CA GLU A 100 -1.02 16.11 0.77
C GLU A 100 -0.73 17.01 1.99
N TYR A 101 -0.38 16.43 3.13
CA TYR A 101 -0.06 17.16 4.37
C TYR A 101 1.28 16.71 4.97
N SER A 102 2.37 16.97 4.23
CA SER A 102 3.72 16.60 4.68
C SER A 102 4.35 17.65 5.60
N THR A 103 4.99 17.19 6.68
CA THR A 103 5.87 17.98 7.54
C THR A 103 7.33 18.04 7.04
N SER A 104 7.66 17.32 5.97
CA SER A 104 9.01 17.26 5.41
C SER A 104 9.42 18.60 4.81
N ARG A 105 10.67 19.00 5.06
CA ARG A 105 11.33 20.15 4.42
C ARG A 105 12.64 19.73 3.77
N PHE A 106 13.10 20.49 2.79
CA PHE A 106 14.41 20.27 2.16
C PHE A 106 15.50 20.30 3.24
N SER A 107 16.27 19.23 3.33
CA SER A 107 17.32 19.05 4.33
C SER A 107 18.36 18.06 3.83
N ASN A 108 19.63 18.36 4.09
CA ASN A 108 20.75 17.47 3.78
C ASN A 108 21.04 16.48 4.92
N ARG A 109 20.21 16.46 5.97
CA ARG A 109 20.39 15.62 7.15
C ARG A 109 19.37 14.49 7.14
N TRP A 110 19.78 13.27 6.78
CA TRP A 110 18.90 12.11 6.72
C TRP A 110 18.09 11.84 8.02
N PRO A 111 18.60 12.08 9.25
CA PRO A 111 17.82 11.82 10.47
C PRO A 111 16.60 12.74 10.57
N TYR A 112 16.72 13.97 10.06
CA TYR A 112 15.60 14.92 10.03
C TYR A 112 14.50 14.43 9.09
N THR A 113 14.87 13.89 7.92
CA THR A 113 13.90 13.31 6.98
C THR A 113 13.12 12.15 7.61
N VAL A 114 13.81 11.28 8.35
CA VAL A 114 13.19 10.18 9.10
C VAL A 114 12.25 10.71 10.19
N PHE A 115 12.67 11.73 10.94
CA PHE A 115 11.85 12.38 11.96
C PHE A 115 10.55 12.98 11.38
N CYS A 116 10.62 13.69 10.25
CA CYS A 116 9.43 14.16 9.54
C CYS A 116 8.53 13.00 9.07
N GLY A 117 9.13 11.87 8.68
CA GLY A 117 8.39 10.65 8.37
C GLY A 117 7.57 10.14 9.57
N PHE A 118 8.18 10.07 10.75
CA PHE A 118 7.49 9.69 11.99
C PHE A 118 6.37 10.67 12.35
N LEU A 119 6.59 11.98 12.21
CA LEU A 119 5.54 12.98 12.47
C LEU A 119 4.35 12.81 11.54
N ASN A 120 4.59 12.57 10.24
CA ASN A 120 3.52 12.34 9.28
C ASN A 120 2.70 11.10 9.67
N ILE A 121 3.35 9.94 9.86
CA ILE A 121 2.67 8.68 10.22
C ILE A 121 1.93 8.81 11.56
N SER A 122 2.56 9.41 12.57
CA SER A 122 1.95 9.64 13.88
C SER A 122 0.67 10.48 13.78
N THR A 123 0.66 11.50 12.93
CA THR A 123 -0.53 12.34 12.69
C THR A 123 -1.64 11.58 11.97
N ILE A 124 -1.32 10.63 11.08
CA ILE A 124 -2.31 9.74 10.45
C ILE A 124 -2.94 8.83 11.50
N ASN A 125 -2.10 8.15 12.27
CA ASN A 125 -2.56 7.18 13.27
C ASN A 125 -3.37 7.85 14.39
N SER A 126 -2.95 9.04 14.86
CA SER A 126 -3.70 9.78 15.87
C SER A 126 -5.07 10.23 15.37
N GLN A 127 -5.21 10.59 14.09
CA GLN A 127 -6.51 10.92 13.51
C GLN A 127 -7.43 9.71 13.43
N ILE A 128 -6.89 8.53 13.08
CA ILE A 128 -7.65 7.28 13.05
C ILE A 128 -8.17 6.98 14.47
N ILE A 129 -7.30 7.00 15.47
CA ILE A 129 -7.68 6.77 16.88
C ILE A 129 -8.72 7.79 17.35
N TYR A 130 -8.52 9.08 17.03
CA TYR A 130 -9.48 10.12 17.37
C TYR A 130 -10.86 9.84 16.75
N ARG A 131 -10.91 9.47 15.48
CA ARG A 131 -12.14 9.13 14.77
C ARG A 131 -12.84 7.94 15.42
N GLU A 132 -12.12 6.85 15.70
CA GLU A 132 -12.70 5.64 16.29
C GLU A 132 -13.23 5.89 17.71
N ASN A 133 -12.54 6.71 18.50
CA ASN A 133 -12.94 6.97 19.89
C ASN A 133 -14.10 7.98 20.00
N THR A 134 -14.21 8.93 19.07
CA THR A 134 -15.20 10.02 19.15
C THR A 134 -16.35 9.86 18.16
N ASN A 135 -16.22 8.98 17.17
CA ASN A 135 -17.06 8.90 15.98
C ASN A 135 -17.18 10.22 15.20
N ASN A 136 -16.32 11.20 15.49
CA ASN A 136 -16.35 12.50 14.83
C ASN A 136 -15.47 12.48 13.58
N ILE A 137 -16.07 12.81 12.44
CA ILE A 137 -15.40 12.83 11.15
C ILE A 137 -15.03 14.28 10.83
N ILE A 138 -13.78 14.63 11.16
CA ILE A 138 -13.20 15.93 10.86
C ILE A 138 -12.21 15.83 9.69
N THR A 139 -12.09 16.93 8.94
CA THR A 139 -11.12 16.98 7.85
C THR A 139 -9.69 16.93 8.39
N ARG A 140 -8.76 16.37 7.60
CA ARG A 140 -7.33 16.30 7.95
C ARG A 140 -6.76 17.67 8.36
N ARG A 141 -7.12 18.73 7.63
CA ARG A 141 -6.68 20.10 7.91
C ARG A 141 -7.19 20.61 9.26
N GLN A 142 -8.46 20.36 9.58
CA GLN A 142 -9.04 20.75 10.87
C GLN A 142 -8.36 19.98 12.01
N PHE A 143 -8.19 18.67 11.87
CA PHE A 143 -7.50 17.85 12.87
C PHE A 143 -6.07 18.34 13.16
N ILE A 144 -5.29 18.62 12.11
CA ILE A 144 -3.93 19.17 12.27
C ILE A 144 -3.96 20.55 12.93
N SER A 145 -4.94 21.39 12.57
CA SER A 145 -5.11 22.71 13.19
C SER A 145 -5.41 22.58 14.69
N GLU A 146 -6.30 21.68 15.07
CA GLU A 146 -6.64 21.41 16.48
C GLU A 146 -5.46 20.81 17.24
N LEU A 147 -4.70 19.89 16.64
CA LEU A 147 -3.46 19.38 17.22
C LEU A 147 -2.47 20.51 17.51
N ARG A 148 -2.30 21.44 16.58
CA ARG A 148 -1.43 22.60 16.77
C ARG A 148 -1.87 23.47 17.95
N PHE A 149 -3.16 23.78 18.06
CA PHE A 149 -3.67 24.62 19.13
C PHE A 149 -3.71 23.93 20.50
N SER A 150 -3.97 22.62 20.53
CA SER A 150 -4.01 21.82 21.76
C SER A 150 -2.62 21.45 22.29
N SER A 151 -1.58 21.63 21.48
CA SER A 151 -0.19 21.41 21.89
C SER A 151 0.17 22.33 23.06
N ALA A 152 0.19 21.78 24.28
CA ALA A 152 0.51 22.50 25.52
C ALA A 152 1.87 23.25 25.49
N LEU A 153 2.77 22.82 24.61
CA LEU A 153 4.04 23.50 24.33
C LEU A 153 3.85 24.87 23.67
N GLU A 154 2.87 25.02 22.77
CA GLU A 154 2.55 26.30 22.11
C GLU A 154 1.99 27.26 23.16
N ASP A 155 1.05 26.82 23.98
CA ASP A 155 0.44 27.63 25.04
C ASP A 155 1.46 28.10 26.08
N SER A 156 2.35 27.20 26.52
CA SER A 156 3.39 27.54 27.49
C SER A 156 4.43 28.48 26.89
N ARG A 157 4.82 28.26 25.62
CA ARG A 157 5.74 29.17 24.89
C ARG A 157 5.12 30.53 24.63
N MET A 158 3.85 30.60 24.25
CA MET A 158 3.14 31.85 23.99
C MET A 158 2.95 32.64 25.28
N LYS A 159 2.58 31.99 26.39
CA LYS A 159 2.52 32.62 27.72
C LYS A 159 3.89 33.12 28.17
N HIS A 160 4.97 32.37 27.93
CA HIS A 160 6.33 32.81 28.26
C HIS A 160 6.82 33.96 27.36
N ARG A 161 6.50 33.96 26.06
CA ARG A 161 6.83 35.07 25.14
C ARG A 161 6.13 36.37 25.51
N LYS A 162 4.86 36.32 25.92
CA LYS A 162 4.10 37.50 26.36
C LYS A 162 4.72 38.20 27.59
N LYS A 163 5.52 37.48 28.39
CA LYS A 163 6.21 38.02 29.56
C LYS A 163 7.56 38.70 29.24
N LYS A 164 8.10 38.55 28.03
CA LYS A 164 9.36 39.21 27.64
C LYS A 164 9.06 40.59 27.03
N PRO A 165 9.72 41.67 27.48
CA PRO A 165 9.52 43.00 26.89
C PRO A 165 9.94 42.97 25.41
N SER A 166 9.15 43.61 24.55
CA SER A 166 9.49 43.78 23.13
C SER A 166 10.78 44.57 23.02
N VAL A 167 11.76 44.02 22.30
CA VAL A 167 13.02 44.70 21.96
C VAL A 167 12.68 46.05 21.33
N GLN A 168 13.12 47.13 21.97
CA GLN A 168 12.98 48.48 21.43
C GLN A 168 13.66 48.51 20.06
N LYS A 169 12.91 48.90 19.03
CA LYS A 169 13.48 49.16 17.71
C LYS A 169 14.37 50.40 17.85
N PHE A 170 15.66 50.25 17.50
CA PHE A 170 16.56 51.37 17.26
C PHE A 170 16.11 52.17 16.04
#